data_AF-A0A9D6KPR6-F1
#
_entry.id   AF-A0A9D6KPR6-F1
#
_cell.length_a   1.000
_cell.length_b   1.000
_cell.length_c   1.000
_cell.angle_alpha   90.00
_cell.angle_beta   90.00
_cell.angle_gamma   90.00
#
_symmetry.space_group_name_H-M   'P 1'
#
loop_
_entity.id
_entity.type
_entity.pdbx_description
1 polymer ?
#
loop_
_entity_poly.entity_id
_entity_poly.type
_entity_poly.pdbx_seq_one_letter_code
_entity_poly.pdbx_strand_id
1 'polypeptide(L)'
;MAGFEYDLAYEVADLVTRTERLLDKLGHHWIRNDGVRCSEDPRAELSVTLSSGHRVRVAIGPLPPERQTHTLFFPRALLTADSDDADDHEVAALRHAFVVALLRVAG
;
A
#
# COMPACT_ATOMS: atom_id res chain seq x y z
N MET A 1 12.26 -9.28 -8.36
CA MET A 1 11.05 -8.97 -7.58
C MET A 1 10.96 -7.46 -7.51
N ALA A 2 10.02 -6.89 -8.26
CA ALA A 2 9.80 -5.45 -8.31
C ALA A 2 8.85 -5.08 -7.16
N GLY A 3 9.14 -4.00 -6.45
CA GLY A 3 8.33 -3.59 -5.31
C GLY A 3 8.74 -2.25 -4.73
N PHE A 4 7.95 -1.76 -3.76
CA PHE A 4 8.23 -0.54 -3.02
C PHE A 4 7.60 -0.57 -1.63
N GLU A 5 8.10 0.27 -0.73
CA GLU A 5 7.55 0.48 0.60
C GLU A 5 7.49 1.97 0.96
N TYR A 6 6.47 2.35 1.74
CA TYR A 6 6.28 3.71 2.25
C TYR A 6 5.80 3.71 3.69
N ASP A 7 6.50 4.47 4.53
CA ASP A 7 6.07 4.84 5.86
C ASP A 7 5.11 6.04 5.77
N LEU A 8 3.90 5.90 6.29
CA LEU A 8 2.82 6.87 6.11
C LEU A 8 2.20 7.30 7.44
N ALA A 9 1.88 8.59 7.56
CA ALA A 9 1.27 9.20 8.74
C ALA A 9 -0.25 8.97 8.85
N TYR A 10 -0.80 8.03 8.06
CA TYR A 10 -2.22 7.65 8.10
C TYR A 10 -2.46 6.54 9.10
N GLU A 11 -3.62 6.56 9.76
CA GLU A 11 -4.14 5.36 10.43
C GLU A 11 -4.28 4.23 9.42
N VAL A 12 -4.08 2.99 9.85
CA VAL A 12 -4.13 1.82 8.97
C VAL A 12 -5.48 1.73 8.24
N ALA A 13 -6.58 1.93 8.95
CA ALA A 13 -7.92 1.90 8.36
C ALA A 13 -8.10 2.97 7.26
N ASP A 14 -7.63 4.20 7.51
CA ASP A 14 -7.72 5.30 6.54
C ASP A 14 -6.86 5.02 5.30
N LEU A 15 -5.67 4.47 5.51
CA LEU A 15 -4.75 4.12 4.44
C LEU A 15 -5.33 3.01 3.55
N VAL A 16 -5.97 2.01 4.14
CA VAL A 16 -6.69 0.96 3.41
C VAL A 16 -7.78 1.58 2.54
N THR A 17 -8.70 2.37 3.13
CA THR A 17 -9.79 3.00 2.35
C THR A 17 -9.27 3.92 1.26
N ARG A 18 -8.19 4.67 1.50
CA ARG A 18 -7.56 5.52 0.47
C ARG A 18 -6.94 4.70 -0.66
N THR A 19 -6.35 3.56 -0.33
CA THR A 19 -5.74 2.65 -1.31
C THR A 19 -6.81 1.99 -2.18
N GLU A 20 -7.86 1.45 -1.58
CA GLU A 20 -9.01 0.89 -2.30
C GLU A 20 -9.59 1.91 -3.31
N ARG A 21 -9.84 3.15 -2.85
CA ARG A 21 -10.31 4.25 -3.71
C ARG A 21 -9.33 4.63 -4.82
N LEU A 22 -8.03 4.54 -4.56
CA LEU A 22 -7.01 4.82 -5.58
C LEU A 22 -7.05 3.75 -6.66
N LEU A 23 -7.09 2.48 -6.27
CA LEU A 23 -7.14 1.35 -7.20
C LEU A 23 -8.41 1.40 -8.07
N ASP A 24 -9.56 1.74 -7.47
CA ASP A 24 -10.81 1.98 -8.21
C ASP A 24 -10.65 3.09 -9.26
N LYS A 25 -10.01 4.22 -8.89
CA LYS A 25 -9.77 5.35 -9.80
C LYS A 25 -8.81 5.02 -10.94
N LEU A 26 -7.82 4.17 -10.66
CA LEU A 26 -6.88 3.69 -11.69
C LEU A 26 -7.53 2.65 -12.62
N GLY A 27 -8.74 2.18 -12.30
CA GLY A 27 -9.45 1.16 -13.08
C GLY A 27 -8.80 -0.22 -12.96
N HIS A 28 -8.03 -0.46 -11.90
CA HIS A 28 -7.45 -1.78 -11.64
C HIS A 28 -8.48 -2.69 -10.99
N HIS A 29 -8.47 -3.96 -11.36
CA HIS A 29 -9.26 -4.97 -10.67
C HIS A 29 -8.50 -5.39 -9.41
N TRP A 30 -9.15 -5.38 -8.24
CA TRP A 30 -8.50 -5.78 -7.00
C TRP A 30 -9.42 -6.61 -6.11
N ILE A 31 -8.81 -7.45 -5.28
CA ILE A 31 -9.50 -8.28 -4.29
C ILE A 31 -8.82 -8.07 -2.95
N ARG A 32 -9.62 -7.85 -1.90
CA ARG A 32 -9.12 -7.83 -0.53
C ARG A 32 -9.02 -9.25 0.01
N ASN A 33 -7.83 -9.63 0.43
CA ASN A 33 -7.59 -10.90 1.10
C ASN A 33 -7.75 -10.68 2.61
N ASP A 34 -8.97 -10.87 3.14
CA ASP A 34 -9.23 -10.80 4.59
C ASP A 34 -8.73 -12.05 5.34
N GLY A 35 -7.59 -12.61 4.89
CA GLY A 35 -6.98 -13.82 5.43
C GLY A 35 -6.03 -13.48 6.57
N VAL A 36 -6.40 -13.93 7.77
CA VAL A 36 -5.68 -13.77 9.05
C VAL A 36 -6.00 -12.46 9.77
N ARG A 37 -7.20 -12.40 10.36
CA ARG A 37 -7.41 -11.63 11.60
C ARG A 37 -6.58 -12.26 12.72
N CYS A 38 -5.26 -12.08 12.72
CA CYS A 38 -4.50 -12.18 13.96
C CYS A 38 -4.90 -10.95 14.76
N SER A 39 -5.52 -11.14 15.92
CA SER A 39 -6.11 -10.07 16.74
C SER A 39 -5.08 -9.06 17.28
N GLU A 40 -3.83 -9.12 16.84
CA GLU A 40 -2.70 -8.33 17.35
C GLU A 40 -2.00 -7.49 16.28
N ASP A 41 -2.28 -7.68 14.98
CA ASP A 41 -1.62 -6.91 13.90
C ASP A 41 -2.62 -6.67 12.74
N PRO A 42 -3.29 -5.51 12.66
CA PRO A 42 -4.29 -5.24 11.63
C PRO A 42 -3.60 -5.01 10.28
N ARG A 43 -3.27 -6.10 9.59
CA ARG A 43 -2.75 -6.04 8.21
C ARG A 43 -3.86 -6.31 7.22
N ALA A 44 -4.02 -5.43 6.24
CA ALA A 44 -4.87 -5.63 5.08
C ALA A 44 -3.99 -5.98 3.89
N GLU A 45 -4.34 -7.04 3.17
CA GLU A 45 -3.69 -7.42 1.93
C GLU A 45 -4.67 -7.27 0.76
N LEU A 46 -4.20 -6.67 -0.33
CA LEU A 46 -4.93 -6.41 -1.55
C LEU A 46 -4.17 -7.06 -2.71
N SER A 47 -4.82 -8.01 -3.39
CA SER A 47 -4.34 -8.54 -4.67
C SER A 47 -4.83 -7.65 -5.79
N VAL A 48 -3.93 -6.95 -6.47
CA VAL A 48 -4.24 -6.02 -7.56
C VAL A 48 -3.84 -6.64 -8.89
N THR A 49 -4.78 -6.76 -9.81
CA THR A 49 -4.52 -7.11 -11.21
C THR A 49 -4.41 -5.82 -12.01
N LEU A 50 -3.21 -5.55 -12.53
CA LEU A 50 -2.95 -4.41 -13.40
C LEU A 50 -3.65 -4.61 -14.75
N SER A 51 -3.77 -3.52 -15.54
CA SER A 51 -4.40 -3.56 -16.87
C SER A 51 -3.67 -4.47 -17.87
N SER A 52 -2.39 -4.76 -17.62
CA SER A 52 -1.58 -5.72 -18.37
C SER A 52 -1.86 -7.19 -18.01
N GLY A 53 -2.55 -7.44 -16.90
CA GLY A 53 -2.82 -8.78 -16.37
C GLY A 53 -1.86 -9.25 -15.29
N HIS A 54 -0.76 -8.53 -15.04
CA HIS A 54 0.19 -8.85 -13.96
C HIS A 54 -0.42 -8.58 -12.58
N ARG A 55 0.07 -9.32 -11.58
CA ARG A 55 -0.45 -9.24 -10.21
C ARG A 55 0.53 -8.56 -9.28
N VAL A 56 0.03 -7.55 -8.57
CA VAL A 56 0.76 -6.86 -7.51
C VAL A 56 0.05 -7.14 -6.19
N ARG A 57 0.79 -7.63 -5.20
CA ARG A 57 0.32 -7.70 -3.83
C ARG A 57 0.61 -6.35 -3.18
N VAL A 58 -0.41 -5.74 -2.57
CA VAL A 58 -0.28 -4.53 -1.76
C VAL A 58 -0.66 -4.88 -0.33
N ALA A 59 0.25 -4.72 0.61
CA ALA A 59 -0.01 -4.94 2.02
C ALA A 59 0.06 -3.62 2.80
N ILE A 60 -0.88 -3.44 3.71
CA ILE A 60 -1.00 -2.24 4.54
C ILE A 60 -1.11 -2.70 5.99
N GLY A 61 -0.25 -2.21 6.86
CA GLY A 61 -0.22 -2.61 8.27
C GLY A 61 0.29 -1.51 9.17
N PRO A 62 0.31 -1.71 10.50
CA PRO A 62 0.97 -0.79 11.41
C PRO A 62 2.46 -0.73 11.11
N LEU A 63 3.08 0.41 11.44
CA LEU A 63 4.52 0.55 11.30
C LEU A 63 5.23 -0.40 12.28
N PRO A 64 6.20 -1.22 11.82
CA PRO A 64 6.92 -2.13 12.71
C PRO A 64 7.66 -1.35 13.81
N PRO A 65 7.77 -1.89 15.04
CA PRO A 65 8.32 -1.18 16.20
C PRO A 65 9.72 -0.58 15.96
N GLU A 66 10.54 -1.24 15.14
CA GLU A 66 11.90 -0.81 14.81
C GLU A 66 11.95 0.46 13.97
N ARG A 67 10.87 0.77 13.24
CA ARG A 67 10.74 1.96 12.38
C ARG A 67 9.99 3.11 13.04
N GLN A 68 9.44 2.90 14.26
CA GLN A 68 8.80 3.95 15.05
C GLN A 68 9.86 4.90 15.64
N THR A 69 10.36 5.83 14.83
CA THR A 69 11.32 6.84 15.29
C THR A 69 10.59 7.99 16.01
N HIS A 70 11.08 8.36 17.20
CA HIS A 70 10.45 9.29 18.15
C HIS A 70 10.38 10.77 17.73
N THR A 71 10.56 11.12 16.46
CA THR A 71 10.80 12.51 16.05
C THR A 71 9.79 13.01 15.01
N LEU A 72 8.81 13.77 15.51
CA LEU A 72 8.01 14.84 14.85
C LEU A 72 7.09 14.48 13.68
N PHE A 73 7.32 13.38 12.97
CA PHE A 73 6.31 12.73 12.14
C PHE A 73 5.89 11.47 12.88
N PHE A 74 4.59 11.25 13.05
CA PHE A 74 4.08 9.99 13.56
C PHE A 74 3.64 9.14 12.36
N PRO A 75 4.55 8.45 11.64
CA PRO A 75 4.15 7.41 10.71
C PRO A 75 3.46 6.31 11.52
N ARG A 76 2.22 6.01 11.14
CA ARG A 76 1.34 5.07 11.85
C ARG A 76 1.17 3.77 11.09
N ALA A 77 1.37 3.82 9.77
CA ALA A 77 1.17 2.67 8.91
C ALA A 77 2.29 2.52 7.88
N LEU A 78 2.55 1.27 7.51
CA LEU A 78 3.41 0.86 6.43
C LEU A 78 2.55 0.40 5.26
N LEU A 79 2.88 0.87 4.06
CA LEU A 79 2.36 0.33 2.79
C LEU A 79 3.50 -0.33 2.05
N THR A 80 3.36 -1.61 1.70
CA THR A 80 4.29 -2.33 0.84
C THR A 80 3.57 -2.81 -0.40
N ALA A 81 4.28 -2.87 -1.51
CA ALA A 81 3.83 -3.52 -2.73
C ALA A 81 4.93 -4.41 -3.29
N ASP A 82 4.57 -5.63 -3.66
CA ASP A 82 5.47 -6.62 -4.26
C ASP A 82 4.81 -7.31 -5.45
N SER A 83 5.60 -7.64 -6.46
CA SER A 83 5.18 -8.45 -7.59
C SER A 83 6.30 -9.37 -8.06
N ASP A 84 5.89 -10.60 -8.40
CA ASP A 84 6.75 -11.64 -8.96
C ASP A 84 6.75 -11.62 -10.50
N ASP A 85 5.72 -11.02 -11.12
CA ASP A 85 5.43 -11.11 -12.55
C ASP A 85 5.31 -9.74 -13.27
N ALA A 86 5.14 -8.63 -12.55
CA ALA A 86 5.12 -7.29 -13.13
C ALA A 86 6.52 -6.78 -13.46
N ASP A 87 6.62 -5.96 -14.51
CA ASP A 87 7.87 -5.30 -14.85
C ASP A 87 8.16 -4.06 -13.96
N ASP A 88 9.41 -3.61 -13.96
CA ASP A 88 9.83 -2.45 -13.16
C ASP A 88 9.10 -1.16 -13.54
N HIS A 89 8.65 -1.03 -14.80
CA HIS A 89 7.97 0.16 -15.30
C HIS A 89 6.54 0.26 -14.76
N GLU A 90 5.83 -0.85 -14.73
CA GLU A 90 4.48 -0.98 -14.19
C GLU A 90 4.47 -0.75 -12.68
N VAL A 91 5.41 -1.37 -11.96
CA VAL A 91 5.56 -1.13 -10.52
C VAL A 91 5.95 0.32 -10.25
N ALA A 92 6.80 0.94 -11.09
CA ALA A 92 7.12 2.37 -10.98
C ALA A 92 5.90 3.27 -11.24
N ALA A 93 5.03 2.93 -12.21
CA ALA A 93 3.80 3.67 -12.49
C ALA A 93 2.82 3.60 -11.29
N LEU A 94 2.62 2.41 -10.74
CA LEU A 94 1.80 2.21 -9.54
C LEU A 94 2.40 2.97 -8.34
N ARG A 95 3.71 2.86 -8.13
CA ARG A 95 4.45 3.61 -7.11
C ARG A 95 4.21 5.11 -7.24
N HIS A 96 4.29 5.65 -8.46
CA HIS A 96 4.06 7.07 -8.72
C HIS A 96 2.63 7.49 -8.39
N ALA A 97 1.63 6.66 -8.74
CA ALA A 97 0.24 6.92 -8.39
C ALA A 97 0.03 7.01 -6.87
N PHE A 98 0.64 6.10 -6.10
CA PHE A 98 0.63 6.16 -4.64
C PHE A 98 1.28 7.42 -4.09
N VAL A 99 2.43 7.83 -4.61
CA VAL A 99 3.11 9.08 -4.21
C VAL A 99 2.19 10.28 -4.44
N VAL A 100 1.59 10.39 -5.62
CA VAL A 100 0.72 11.53 -5.95
C VAL A 100 -0.55 11.55 -5.08
N ALA A 101 -1.10 10.38 -4.78
CA ALA A 101 -2.37 10.27 -4.04
C ALA A 101 -2.22 10.36 -2.52
N LEU A 102 -1.12 9.82 -1.96
CA LEU A 102 -0.96 9.63 -0.51
C LEU A 102 0.18 10.47 0.09
N LEU A 103 1.17 10.88 -0.70
CA LEU A 103 2.29 11.71 -0.24
C LEU A 103 2.16 13.18 -0.64
N ARG A 104 1.07 13.58 -1.30
CA ARG A 104 0.66 15.00 -1.35
C ARG A 104 0.26 15.42 0.07
N VAL A 105 1.25 15.87 0.82
CA VAL A 105 1.07 16.64 2.06
C VAL A 105 0.05 17.73 1.76
N ALA A 106 -1.00 17.79 2.59
CA ALA A 106 -1.91 18.92 2.62
C ALA A 106 -1.09 20.20 2.74
N GLY A 107 -1.10 21.01 1.67
CA GLY A 107 -0.74 22.41 1.76
C GLY A 107 -1.84 23.19 2.45
#